data_AF-A0A292Q680-F1
#
_entry.id   AF-A0A292Q680-F1
#
_cell.length_a   1.000
_cell.length_b   1.000
_cell.length_c   1.000
_cell.angle_alpha   90.00
_cell.angle_beta   90.00
_cell.angle_gamma   90.00
#
_symmetry.space_group_name_H-M   'P 1'
#
loop_
_entity.id
_entity.type
_entity.pdbx_description
1 polymer ?
#
loop_
_entity_poly.entity_id
_entity_poly.type
_entity_poly.pdbx_seq_one_letter_code
_entity_poly.pdbx_strand_id
1 'polypeptide(L)'
;LQSKTIDPDIRVYIRDSLDSRDEFRAFTKEIKSEIEETLVTGSQGMFRWVDCLLRILETCMAPDDVKAALKELPKDLDSVYARILESIDGMQRIYIQRAMHWLTFSAQPLTLSQLAEAVRIEYDVDKYGE
;
A
#
# COMPACT_ATOMS: atom_id res chain seq x y z
N LEU A 1 -1.46 -5.19 19.17
CA LEU A 1 -2.56 -4.44 19.82
C LEU A 1 -3.86 -4.72 19.06
N GLN A 2 -4.97 -4.99 19.77
CA GLN A 2 -6.37 -4.75 19.36
C GLN A 2 -6.95 -5.28 18.02
N SER A 3 -6.39 -6.29 17.35
CA SER A 3 -7.03 -6.86 16.13
C SER A 3 -8.52 -7.20 16.35
N LYS A 4 -8.91 -7.90 17.42
CA LYS A 4 -10.32 -8.23 17.67
C LYS A 4 -11.29 -7.05 17.75
N THR A 5 -10.81 -5.85 18.13
CA THR A 5 -11.65 -4.65 18.20
C THR A 5 -11.69 -3.91 16.87
N ILE A 6 -10.63 -4.02 16.07
CA ILE A 6 -10.44 -3.28 14.82
C ILE A 6 -10.93 -4.09 13.60
N ASP A 7 -10.90 -5.43 13.67
CA ASP A 7 -11.33 -6.32 12.58
C ASP A 7 -12.77 -6.06 12.11
N PRO A 8 -13.75 -5.72 12.97
CA PRO A 8 -15.09 -5.33 12.52
C PRO A 8 -15.08 -4.07 11.64
N ASP A 9 -14.31 -3.04 12.02
CA ASP A 9 -14.20 -1.80 11.27
C ASP A 9 -13.46 -2.02 9.94
N ILE A 10 -12.43 -2.87 9.94
CA ILE A 10 -11.75 -3.32 8.72
C ILE A 10 -12.72 -4.03 7.78
N ARG A 11 -13.57 -4.92 8.32
CA ARG A 11 -14.57 -5.63 7.51
C ARG A 11 -15.57 -4.68 6.87
N VAL A 12 -16.03 -3.67 7.61
CA VAL A 12 -16.88 -2.61 7.06
C VAL A 12 -16.17 -1.85 5.95
N TYR A 13 -14.90 -1.46 6.18
CA TYR A 13 -14.09 -0.77 5.18
C TYR A 13 -13.89 -1.59 3.89
N ILE A 14 -13.66 -2.90 4.01
CA ILE A 14 -13.50 -3.80 2.85
C ILE A 14 -14.80 -3.87 2.07
N ARG A 15 -15.94 -4.09 2.74
CA ARG A 15 -17.25 -4.16 2.07
C ARG A 15 -17.57 -2.88 1.32
N ASP A 16 -17.39 -1.73 1.98
CA ASP A 16 -17.59 -0.42 1.37
C ASP A 16 -16.66 -0.22 0.16
N SER A 17 -15.41 -0.65 0.25
CA SER A 17 -14.46 -0.59 -0.87
C SER A 17 -14.87 -1.51 -2.04
N LEU A 18 -15.33 -2.73 -1.75
CA LEU A 18 -15.76 -3.69 -2.78
C LEU A 18 -17.06 -3.27 -3.49
N ASP A 19 -17.87 -2.43 -2.85
CA ASP A 19 -19.14 -1.95 -3.40
C ASP A 19 -19.03 -0.56 -4.06
N SER A 20 -18.09 0.27 -3.62
CA SER A 20 -17.88 1.63 -4.15
C SER A 20 -17.00 1.68 -5.40
N ARG A 21 -16.04 0.77 -5.57
CA ARG A 21 -15.08 0.80 -6.68
C ARG A 21 -15.60 0.02 -7.90
N ASP A 22 -15.48 0.59 -9.09
CA ASP A 22 -16.08 0.05 -10.32
C ASP A 22 -15.42 -1.27 -10.76
N GLU A 23 -14.13 -1.41 -10.49
CA GLU A 23 -13.29 -2.57 -10.81
C GLU A 23 -13.84 -3.86 -10.17
N PHE A 24 -14.48 -3.74 -9.00
CA PHE A 24 -15.02 -4.87 -8.25
C PHE A 24 -16.48 -5.19 -8.58
N ARG A 25 -17.17 -4.37 -9.40
CA ARG A 25 -18.58 -4.60 -9.74
C ARG A 25 -18.80 -5.88 -10.53
N ALA A 26 -17.82 -6.26 -11.36
CA ALA A 26 -17.90 -7.47 -12.18
C ALA A 26 -17.73 -8.77 -11.35
N PHE A 27 -17.24 -8.68 -10.11
CA PHE A 27 -16.98 -9.85 -9.28
C PHE A 27 -18.26 -10.38 -8.62
N THR A 28 -18.36 -11.71 -8.57
CA THR A 28 -19.48 -12.39 -7.93
C THR A 28 -19.42 -12.24 -6.41
N LYS A 29 -20.55 -12.51 -5.74
CA LYS A 29 -20.62 -12.46 -4.28
C LYS A 29 -19.63 -13.41 -3.62
N GLU A 30 -19.38 -14.56 -4.24
CA GLU A 30 -18.46 -15.58 -3.74
C GLU A 30 -17.02 -15.04 -3.75
N ILE A 31 -16.59 -14.39 -4.83
CA ILE A 31 -15.25 -13.79 -4.94
C ILE A 31 -15.10 -12.65 -3.93
N LYS A 32 -16.11 -11.76 -3.83
CA LYS A 32 -16.10 -10.67 -2.86
C LYS A 32 -16.00 -11.19 -1.42
N SER A 33 -16.71 -12.28 -1.10
CA SER A 33 -16.62 -12.94 0.21
C SER A 33 -15.24 -13.56 0.45
N GLU A 34 -14.61 -14.14 -0.57
CA GLU A 34 -13.26 -14.71 -0.48
C GLU A 34 -12.22 -13.61 -0.23
N ILE A 35 -12.34 -12.46 -0.92
CA ILE A 35 -11.51 -11.28 -0.68
C ILE A 35 -11.71 -10.79 0.76
N GLU A 36 -12.96 -10.60 1.20
CA GLU A 36 -13.27 -10.11 2.54
C GLU A 36 -12.64 -10.98 3.64
N GLU A 37 -12.86 -12.29 3.61
CA GLU A 37 -12.34 -13.19 4.66
C GLU A 37 -10.81 -13.25 4.65
N THR A 38 -10.20 -13.29 3.46
CA THR A 38 -8.74 -13.32 3.32
C THR A 38 -8.12 -12.04 3.89
N LEU A 39 -8.68 -10.88 3.54
CA LEU A 39 -8.14 -9.59 3.96
C LEU A 39 -8.37 -9.33 5.45
N VAL A 40 -9.55 -9.64 6.00
CA VAL A 40 -9.80 -9.46 7.44
C VAL A 40 -8.82 -10.32 8.25
N THR A 41 -8.66 -11.59 7.88
CA THR A 41 -7.77 -12.53 8.60
C THR A 41 -6.30 -12.12 8.49
N GLY A 42 -5.86 -11.68 7.32
CA GLY A 42 -4.48 -11.26 7.07
C GLY A 42 -4.13 -9.87 7.60
N SER A 43 -5.13 -9.01 7.83
CA SER A 43 -4.89 -7.60 8.17
C SER A 43 -4.14 -7.38 9.48
N GLN A 44 -4.30 -8.29 10.45
CA GLN A 44 -3.79 -8.14 11.82
C GLN A 44 -4.10 -6.75 12.42
N GLY A 45 -5.26 -6.16 12.08
CA GLY A 45 -5.66 -4.82 12.53
C GLY A 45 -5.08 -3.64 11.72
N MET A 46 -4.48 -3.88 10.55
CA MET A 46 -3.85 -2.84 9.73
C MET A 46 -4.71 -2.44 8.52
N PHE A 47 -5.41 -1.30 8.60
CA PHE A 47 -6.14 -0.72 7.45
C PHE A 47 -5.26 -0.47 6.24
N ARG A 48 -4.01 -0.04 6.45
CA ARG A 48 -3.08 0.25 5.34
C ARG A 48 -2.73 -0.99 4.53
N TRP A 49 -2.52 -2.12 5.20
CA TRP A 49 -2.26 -3.39 4.54
C TRP A 49 -3.46 -3.77 3.65
N VAL A 50 -4.68 -3.64 4.19
CA VAL A 50 -5.92 -3.88 3.45
C VAL A 50 -6.08 -2.96 2.24
N ASP A 51 -5.90 -1.65 2.41
CA ASP A 51 -6.04 -0.69 1.30
C ASP A 51 -5.03 -0.95 0.18
N CYS A 52 -3.78 -1.25 0.52
CA CYS A 52 -2.77 -1.58 -0.47
C CYS A 52 -3.12 -2.85 -1.25
N LEU A 53 -3.66 -3.87 -0.59
CA LEU A 53 -4.08 -5.09 -1.27
C LEU A 53 -5.30 -4.89 -2.14
N LEU A 54 -6.29 -4.09 -1.70
CA LEU A 54 -7.42 -3.74 -2.53
C LEU A 54 -6.94 -3.06 -3.83
N ARG A 55 -5.97 -2.14 -3.78
CA ARG A 55 -5.38 -1.53 -4.99
C ARG A 55 -4.68 -2.53 -5.90
N ILE A 56 -4.05 -3.57 -5.35
CA ILE A 56 -3.48 -4.65 -6.17
C ILE A 56 -4.61 -5.42 -6.86
N LEU A 57 -5.67 -5.75 -6.13
CA LEU A 57 -6.82 -6.50 -6.66
C LEU A 57 -7.63 -5.71 -7.71
N GLU A 58 -7.62 -4.38 -7.67
CA GLU A 58 -8.22 -3.53 -8.72
C GLU A 58 -7.62 -3.77 -10.11
N THR A 59 -6.36 -4.23 -10.16
CA THR A 59 -5.69 -4.51 -11.44
C THR A 59 -6.06 -5.87 -12.04
N CYS A 60 -6.77 -6.73 -11.29
CA CYS A 60 -7.20 -8.05 -11.74
C CYS A 60 -8.43 -7.94 -12.64
N MET A 61 -8.38 -8.56 -13.83
CA MET A 61 -9.50 -8.53 -14.78
C MET A 61 -10.40 -9.76 -14.69
N ALA A 62 -9.85 -10.91 -14.27
CA ALA A 62 -10.60 -12.16 -14.15
C ALA A 62 -10.67 -12.68 -12.69
N PRO A 63 -11.72 -13.45 -12.36
CA PRO A 63 -11.81 -14.18 -11.09
C PRO A 63 -10.59 -15.01 -10.72
N ASP A 64 -9.95 -15.63 -11.72
CA ASP A 64 -8.77 -16.46 -11.50
C ASP A 64 -7.54 -15.62 -11.16
N ASP A 65 -7.42 -14.41 -11.72
CA ASP A 65 -6.36 -13.45 -11.39
C ASP A 65 -6.48 -13.01 -9.93
N VAL A 66 -7.70 -12.77 -9.45
CA VAL A 66 -7.98 -12.43 -8.05
C VAL A 66 -7.52 -13.56 -7.14
N LYS A 67 -7.89 -14.81 -7.45
CA LYS A 67 -7.49 -15.98 -6.64
C LYS A 67 -5.98 -16.19 -6.64
N ALA A 68 -5.30 -15.94 -7.75
CA ALA A 68 -3.85 -15.97 -7.82
C ALA A 68 -3.24 -14.87 -6.95
N ALA A 69 -3.72 -13.63 -7.08
CA ALA A 69 -3.27 -12.49 -6.28
C ALA A 69 -3.50 -12.70 -4.77
N LEU A 70 -4.63 -13.31 -4.38
CA LEU A 70 -4.94 -13.66 -3.00
C LEU A 70 -4.00 -14.74 -2.42
N LYS A 71 -3.37 -15.58 -3.26
CA LYS A 71 -2.35 -16.55 -2.83
C LYS A 71 -0.96 -15.92 -2.71
N GLU A 72 -0.68 -14.90 -3.52
CA GLU A 72 0.59 -14.17 -3.53
C GLU A 72 0.56 -12.93 -2.62
N LEU A 73 -0.33 -12.92 -1.62
CA LEU A 73 -0.44 -11.78 -0.73
C LEU A 73 0.85 -11.62 0.10
N PRO A 74 1.42 -10.41 0.13
CA PRO A 74 2.49 -10.08 1.06
C PRO A 74 2.08 -10.38 2.51
N LYS A 75 2.98 -11.06 3.24
CA LYS A 75 2.72 -11.57 4.59
C LYS A 75 2.63 -10.48 5.65
N ASP A 76 3.24 -9.33 5.38
CA ASP A 76 3.33 -8.19 6.28
C ASP A 76 3.35 -6.88 5.49
N LEU A 77 3.28 -5.77 6.22
CA LEU A 77 3.28 -4.43 5.66
C LEU A 77 4.61 -4.09 4.98
N ASP A 78 5.73 -4.63 5.47
CA ASP A 78 7.04 -4.42 4.87
C ASP A 78 7.11 -5.01 3.46
N SER A 79 6.58 -6.21 3.29
CA SER A 79 6.46 -6.88 1.98
C SER A 79 5.55 -6.11 1.02
N VAL A 80 4.48 -5.50 1.53
CA VAL A 80 3.62 -4.60 0.74
C VAL A 80 4.42 -3.37 0.27
N TYR A 81 5.14 -2.72 1.17
CA TYR A 81 5.93 -1.53 0.82
C TYR A 81 7.08 -1.87 -0.11
N ALA A 82 7.74 -3.02 0.05
CA ALA A 82 8.77 -3.49 -0.88
C ALA A 82 8.21 -3.59 -2.31
N ARG A 83 7.04 -4.24 -2.48
CA ARG A 83 6.38 -4.35 -3.78
C ARG A 83 5.98 -2.99 -4.36
N ILE A 84 5.49 -2.06 -3.54
CA ILE A 84 5.20 -0.69 -3.97
C ILE A 84 6.48 0.00 -4.45
N LEU A 85 7.56 -0.08 -3.67
CA LEU A 85 8.83 0.56 -4.00
C LEU A 85 9.47 -0.03 -5.26
N GLU A 86 9.33 -1.35 -5.48
CA GLU A 86 9.77 -2.03 -6.69
C GLU A 86 8.99 -1.61 -7.94
N SER A 87 7.69 -1.33 -7.80
CA SER A 87 6.83 -0.90 -8.91
C SER A 87 7.14 0.49 -9.46
N ILE A 88 7.92 1.30 -8.72
CA ILE A 88 8.28 2.66 -9.09
C ILE A 88 9.34 2.64 -10.20
N ASP A 89 9.14 3.47 -11.22
CA ASP A 89 10.08 3.68 -12.32
C ASP A 89 11.46 4.17 -11.84
N GLY A 90 12.53 3.69 -12.48
CA GLY A 90 13.91 4.00 -12.10
C GLY A 90 14.22 5.50 -12.01
N MET A 91 13.66 6.31 -12.92
CA MET A 91 13.87 7.76 -12.92
C MET A 91 13.15 8.45 -11.75
N GLN A 92 12.06 7.87 -11.25
CA GLN A 92 11.30 8.39 -10.12
C GLN A 92 11.89 7.96 -8.76
N ARG A 93 12.57 6.81 -8.71
CA ARG A 93 13.13 6.25 -7.47
C ARG A 93 14.05 7.23 -6.75
N ILE A 94 14.88 7.98 -7.47
CA ILE A 94 15.79 8.96 -6.85
C ILE A 94 15.03 10.06 -6.10
N TYR A 95 13.94 10.57 -6.68
CA TYR A 95 13.14 11.62 -6.04
C TYR A 95 12.37 11.08 -4.84
N ILE A 96 11.88 9.84 -4.92
CA ILE A 96 11.15 9.21 -3.81
C ILE A 96 12.09 8.88 -2.66
N GLN A 97 13.31 8.39 -2.93
CA GLN A 97 14.33 8.20 -1.89
C GLN A 97 14.67 9.51 -1.20
N ARG A 98 14.93 10.59 -1.97
CA ARG A 98 15.18 11.93 -1.40
C ARG A 98 14.00 12.41 -0.57
N ALA A 99 12.77 12.20 -1.04
CA ALA A 99 11.56 12.59 -0.30
C ALA A 99 11.46 11.85 1.04
N MET A 100 11.70 10.53 1.03
CA MET A 100 11.68 9.71 2.25
C MET A 100 12.76 10.15 3.24
N HIS A 101 13.97 10.46 2.78
CA HIS A 101 15.03 10.99 3.65
C HIS A 101 14.62 12.32 4.28
N TRP A 102 14.11 13.27 3.49
CA TRP A 102 13.64 14.56 4.02
C TRP A 102 12.50 14.41 5.02
N LEU A 103 11.54 13.51 4.76
CA LEU A 103 10.44 13.22 5.69
C LEU A 103 10.91 12.56 6.99
N THR A 104 11.95 11.72 6.92
CA THR A 104 12.44 10.96 8.08
C THR A 104 13.39 11.76 8.96
N PHE A 105 14.21 12.62 8.36
CA PHE A 105 15.32 13.28 9.06
C PHE A 105 15.15 14.80 9.19
N SER A 106 14.08 15.38 8.67
CA SER A 106 13.81 16.80 8.90
C SER A 106 13.57 17.10 10.38
N ALA A 107 14.25 18.11 10.90
CA ALA A 107 14.08 18.54 12.29
C ALA A 107 12.67 19.05 12.58
N GLN A 108 11.95 19.50 11.55
CA GLN A 108 10.59 20.03 11.61
C GLN A 108 9.79 19.51 10.41
N PRO A 109 8.47 19.28 10.55
CA PRO A 109 7.62 18.84 9.45
C PRO A 109 7.71 19.79 8.26
N LEU A 110 8.01 19.23 7.08
CA LEU A 110 8.06 19.99 5.84
C LEU A 110 6.65 20.19 5.28
N THR A 111 6.39 21.39 4.79
CA THR A 111 5.24 21.62 3.90
C THR A 111 5.46 20.91 2.57
N LEU A 112 4.37 20.64 1.84
CA LEU A 112 4.46 20.01 0.52
C LEU A 112 5.34 20.82 -0.45
N SER A 113 5.28 22.16 -0.38
CA SER A 113 6.12 23.03 -1.21
C SER A 113 7.60 22.92 -0.84
N GLN A 114 7.93 22.85 0.45
CA GLN A 114 9.32 22.67 0.88
C GLN A 114 9.86 21.31 0.47
N LEU A 115 9.06 20.25 0.62
CA LEU A 115 9.45 18.92 0.17
C LEU A 115 9.69 18.89 -1.34
N ALA A 116 8.82 19.53 -2.12
CA ALA A 116 8.94 19.59 -3.58
C ALA A 116 10.22 20.29 -4.06
N GLU A 117 10.71 21.30 -3.33
CA GLU A 117 12.02 21.91 -3.61
C GLU A 117 13.17 21.04 -3.10
N ALA A 118 13.04 20.47 -1.90
CA ALA A 118 14.08 19.68 -1.25
C ALA A 118 14.44 18.40 -2.04
N VAL A 119 13.48 17.74 -2.69
CA VAL A 119 13.73 16.54 -3.51
C VAL A 119 14.57 16.81 -4.76
N ARG A 120 14.63 18.06 -5.23
CA ARG A 120 15.45 18.47 -6.38
C ARG A 120 16.91 18.66 -6.00
N ILE A 121 17.20 18.83 -4.71
CA ILE A 121 18.56 19.02 -4.22
C ILE A 121 19.33 17.70 -4.37
N GLU A 122 20.39 17.73 -5.16
CA GLU A 122 21.33 16.62 -5.25
C GLU A 122 22.34 16.73 -4.11
N TYR A 123 22.44 15.68 -3.30
CA TYR A 123 23.49 15.56 -2.30
C TYR A 123 24.11 14.18 -2.41
N ASP A 124 25.44 14.14 -2.36
CA ASP A 124 26.23 12.93 -2.42
C ASP A 124 26.64 12.56 -1.00
N VAL A 125 26.03 11.50 -0.47
CA VAL A 125 26.25 11.03 0.90
C VAL A 125 27.62 10.35 1.02
N ASP A 126 28.13 9.80 -0.07
CA ASP A 126 29.42 9.09 -0.10
C ASP A 126 30.60 10.06 -0.22
N LYS A 127 30.34 11.33 -0.56
CA LYS A 127 31.38 12.35 -0.71
C LYS A 127 31.97 12.87 0.60
N TYR A 128 31.30 12.63 1.72
CA TYR A 128 31.66 13.18 3.03
C TYR A 128 31.82 12.12 4.12
N GLY A 129 31.86 10.83 3.74
CA GLY A 129 32.19 9.72 4.62
C GLY A 129 33.69 9.50 4.72
N GLU A 130 34.39 10.35 5.47
CA GLU A 130 35.68 10.05 6.11
C GLU A 130 35.53 10.14 7.64
#